data_AF-A0A7C6U5S5-F1
#
_entry.id   AF-A0A7C6U5S5-F1
#
_cell.length_a   1.000
_cell.length_b   1.000
_cell.length_c   1.000
_cell.angle_alpha   90.00
_cell.angle_beta   90.00
_cell.angle_gamma   90.00
#
_symmetry.space_group_name_H-M   'P 1'
#
loop_
_entity.id
_entity.type
_entity.pdbx_description
1 polymer ?
#
loop_
_entity_poly.entity_id
_entity_poly.type
_entity_poly.pdbx_seq_one_letter_code
_entity_poly.pdbx_strand_id
1 'polypeptide(L)' 'MVRDEIHREKIKALLRTYVDNGGTALQVNILDGDTLIEAQKNPSEYRHLLVRVTGYNAYFTSLGKELQIEIIAREIHNKF' A
#
# COMPACT_ATOMS: atom_id res chain seq x y z
N MET A 1 5.37 -2.09 8.94
CA MET A 1 5.21 -3.53 8.61
C MET A 1 6.45 -4.26 8.05
N VAL A 2 7.55 -3.61 7.62
CA VAL A 2 8.76 -4.34 7.12
C VAL A 2 10.10 -3.85 7.69
N ARG A 3 10.08 -2.87 8.59
CA ARG A 3 11.29 -2.23 9.12
C ARG A 3 12.04 -3.14 10.10
N ASP A 4 11.32 -3.94 10.89
CA ASP A 4 11.89 -4.83 11.90
C ASP A 4 12.04 -6.26 11.40
N GLU A 5 13.02 -6.99 11.95
CA GLU A 5 13.31 -8.38 11.58
C GLU A 5 12.12 -9.32 11.84
N ILE A 6 11.47 -9.17 12.99
CA ILE A 6 10.26 -9.95 13.36
C ILE A 6 9.16 -9.77 12.31
N HIS A 7 8.95 -8.55 11.83
CA HIS A 7 7.93 -8.27 10.83
C HIS A 7 8.27 -8.85 9.45
N ARG A 8 9.56 -8.84 9.08
CA ARG A 8 10.02 -9.50 7.85
C ARG A 8 9.78 -11.00 7.88
N GLU A 9 10.05 -11.66 9.01
CA GLU A 9 9.79 -13.10 9.14
C GLU A 9 8.30 -13.44 9.05
N LYS A 10 7.42 -12.61 9.64
CA LYS A 10 5.96 -12.77 9.49
C LYS A 10 5.51 -12.66 8.04
N ILE A 11 6.04 -11.71 7.28
CA ILE A 11 5.71 -11.57 5.86
C ILE A 11 6.24 -12.74 5.05
N LYS A 12 7.46 -13.22 5.32
CA LYS A 12 7.99 -14.43 4.67
C LYS A 12 7.09 -15.63 4.92
N ALA A 13 6.66 -15.84 6.18
CA ALA A 13 5.75 -16.92 6.54
C ALA A 13 4.40 -16.79 5.80
N LEU A 14 3.81 -15.59 5.77
CA LEU A 14 2.57 -15.31 5.03
C LEU A 14 2.70 -15.67 3.54
N LEU A 15 3.77 -15.20 2.89
CA LEU A 15 4.03 -15.46 1.48
C LEU A 15 4.21 -16.95 1.22
N ARG A 16 4.93 -17.66 2.10
CA ARG A 16 5.16 -19.10 1.98
C ARG A 16 3.85 -19.88 2.06
N THR A 17 3.08 -19.66 3.13
CA THR A 17 1.79 -20.33 3.32
C THR A 17 0.78 -20.00 2.22
N TYR A 18 0.78 -18.76 1.70
CA TYR A 18 -0.07 -18.39 0.56
C TYR A 18 0.21 -19.26 -0.67
N VAL A 19 1.49 -19.48 -0.99
CA VAL A 19 1.90 -20.34 -2.10
C VAL A 19 1.56 -21.80 -1.83
N ASP A 20 1.88 -22.30 -0.62
CA ASP A 20 1.61 -23.69 -0.24
C ASP A 20 0.10 -24.02 -0.28
N ASN A 21 -0.77 -23.03 -0.05
CA ASN A 21 -2.22 -23.16 -0.14
C ASN A 21 -2.79 -22.97 -1.56
N GLY A 22 -1.95 -22.90 -2.59
CA GLY A 22 -2.38 -22.80 -3.99
C GLY A 22 -2.80 -21.39 -4.43
N GLY A 23 -2.32 -20.35 -3.76
CA GLY A 23 -2.57 -18.96 -4.15
C GLY A 23 -2.02 -18.64 -5.55
N THR A 24 -2.82 -17.94 -6.36
CA THR A 24 -2.53 -17.70 -7.79
C THR A 24 -2.12 -16.27 -8.11
N ALA A 25 -2.50 -15.29 -7.29
CA ALA A 25 -2.16 -13.88 -7.47
C ALA A 25 -2.27 -13.10 -6.15
N LEU A 26 -1.15 -12.53 -5.71
CA LEU A 26 -1.07 -11.66 -4.54
C LEU A 26 -0.44 -10.32 -4.93
N GLN A 27 -1.05 -9.22 -4.51
CA GLN A 27 -0.53 -7.87 -4.70
C GLN A 27 -0.48 -7.20 -3.33
N VAL A 28 0.67 -6.63 -2.99
CA VAL A 28 0.92 -6.01 -1.68
C VAL A 28 1.32 -4.56 -1.89
N ASN A 29 0.66 -3.65 -1.20
CA ASN A 29 1.13 -2.28 -1.01
C ASN A 29 1.95 -2.22 0.28
N ILE A 30 3.12 -1.56 0.23
CA ILE A 30 3.88 -1.21 1.42
C ILE A 30 3.94 0.30 1.46
N LEU A 31 2.91 0.89 2.07
CA LEU A 31 2.71 2.32 2.13
C LEU A 31 2.50 2.74 3.60
N ASP A 32 2.68 4.03 3.86
CA ASP A 32 2.33 4.64 5.13
C ASP A 32 1.12 5.55 4.89
N GLY A 33 0.03 5.34 5.62
CA GLY A 33 -1.18 6.14 5.51
C GLY A 33 -0.91 7.63 5.76
N ASP A 34 0.01 7.94 6.67
CA ASP A 34 0.39 9.32 6.97
C ASP A 34 1.11 9.97 5.77
N THR A 35 1.89 9.20 5.01
CA THR A 35 2.51 9.66 3.75
C THR A 35 1.47 9.94 2.66
N LEU A 36 0.40 9.13 2.56
CA LEU A 36 -0.68 9.37 1.59
C LEU A 36 -1.48 10.63 1.92
N ILE A 37 -1.73 10.89 3.22
CA ILE A 37 -2.37 12.12 3.69
C ILE A 37 -1.52 13.35 3.34
N GLU A 38 -0.21 13.29 3.59
CA GLU A 38 0.69 14.39 3.26
C GLU A 38 0.82 14.60 1.74
N ALA A 39 0.84 13.52 0.96
CA ALA A 39 0.84 13.60 -0.50
C ALA A 39 -0.43 14.22 -1.08
N GLN A 40 -1.58 14.06 -0.42
CA GLN A 40 -2.83 14.73 -0.81
C GLN A 40 -2.77 16.24 -0.52
N LYS A 41 -2.13 16.66 0.58
CA LYS A 41 -1.97 18.07 0.93
C LYS A 41 -0.92 18.78 0.08
N ASN A 42 0.19 18.11 -0.20
CA ASN A 42 1.37 18.68 -0.85
C ASN A 42 1.78 17.89 -2.13
N PRO A 43 0.94 17.80 -3.16
CA PRO A 43 1.17 16.90 -4.30
C PRO A 43 2.45 17.19 -5.11
N SER A 44 3.01 18.40 -5.05
CA SER A 44 4.28 18.75 -5.72
C SER A 44 5.48 17.97 -5.18
N GLU A 45 5.49 17.69 -3.88
CA GLU A 45 6.58 16.97 -3.20
C GLU A 45 6.50 15.46 -3.45
N TYR A 46 5.33 14.97 -3.87
CA TYR A 46 5.03 13.54 -4.05
C TYR A 46 4.68 13.17 -5.49
N ARG A 47 5.19 13.91 -6.49
CA ARG A 47 4.93 13.65 -7.92
C ARG A 47 5.31 12.23 -8.39
N HIS A 48 6.24 11.59 -7.69
CA HIS A 48 6.72 10.24 -8.02
C HIS A 48 6.14 9.16 -7.10
N LEU A 49 5.20 9.51 -6.22
CA LEU A 49 4.57 8.55 -5.33
C LEU A 49 3.66 7.61 -6.14
N LEU A 50 4.13 6.37 -6.30
CA LEU A 50 3.38 5.31 -6.97
C LEU A 50 2.58 4.50 -5.96
N VAL A 51 1.34 4.20 -6.31
CA VAL A 51 0.44 3.34 -5.53
C VAL A 51 -0.08 2.20 -6.40
N ARG A 52 -0.26 1.02 -5.80
CA ARG A 52 -0.92 -0.10 -6.46
C ARG A 52 -2.43 0.06 -6.36
N VAL A 53 -3.07 0.21 -7.51
CA VAL A 53 -4.51 0.06 -7.69
C VAL A 53 -4.76 -1.34 -8.23
N THR A 54 -5.96 -1.88 -8.01
CA THR A 54 -6.33 -3.21 -8.53
C THR A 54 -6.07 -3.29 -10.04
N GLY A 55 -5.01 -4.01 -10.42
CA GLY A 55 -4.64 -4.26 -11.81
C GLY A 55 -3.61 -3.30 -12.43
N TYR A 56 -3.21 -2.20 -11.79
CA TYR A 56 -2.21 -1.26 -12.34
C TYR A 56 -1.51 -0.41 -11.28
N ASN A 57 -0.38 0.21 -11.65
CA ASN A 57 0.28 1.22 -10.83
C ASN A 57 -0.13 2.61 -11.31
N ALA A 58 -0.33 3.54 -10.40
CA ALA A 58 -0.65 4.93 -10.72
C ALA A 58 0.13 5.90 -9.84
N TYR A 59 0.38 7.11 -10.35
CA TYR A 59 0.88 8.19 -9.52
C TYR A 59 -0.26 8.67 -8.62
N PHE A 60 -0.06 8.62 -7.32
CA PHE A 60 -1.09 8.98 -6.34
C PHE A 60 -1.64 10.39 -6.58
N THR A 61 -0.74 11.32 -6.91
CA THR A 61 -1.04 12.73 -7.14
C THR A 61 -1.76 12.98 -8.47
N SER A 62 -1.79 12.02 -9.40
CA SER A 62 -2.60 12.09 -10.63
C SER A 62 -3.99 11.49 -10.48
N LEU A 63 -4.32 10.89 -9.32
CA LEU A 63 -5.63 10.32 -9.06
C LEU A 63 -6.63 11.40 -8.63
N GLY A 64 -7.92 11.17 -8.92
CA GLY A 64 -9.00 12.00 -8.41
C GLY A 64 -9.07 11.93 -6.87
N LYS A 65 -9.50 13.04 -6.23
CA LYS A 65 -9.53 13.17 -4.77
C LYS A 65 -10.33 12.06 -4.07
N GLU A 66 -11.45 11.64 -4.64
CA GLU A 66 -12.27 10.55 -4.10
C GLU A 66 -11.51 9.23 -4.05
N LEU A 67 -10.77 8.89 -5.11
CA LEU A 67 -9.96 7.68 -5.17
C LEU A 67 -8.76 7.75 -4.21
N GLN A 68 -8.15 8.92 -4.05
CA GLN A 68 -7.11 9.12 -3.04
C GLN A 68 -7.65 8.85 -1.62
N ILE A 69 -8.83 9.38 -1.29
CA ILE A 69 -9.49 9.15 0.01
C ILE A 69 -9.78 7.66 0.21
N GLU A 70 -10.25 6.98 -0.83
CA GLU A 70 -10.57 5.55 -0.80
C GLU A 70 -9.33 4.69 -0.54
N ILE A 71 -8.20 5.01 -1.19
CA ILE A 71 -6.91 4.36 -0.96
C ILE A 71 -6.41 4.65 0.46
N ILE A 72 -6.47 5.91 0.92
CA ILE A 72 -6.10 6.30 2.29
C ILE A 72 -6.93 5.52 3.32
N ALA A 73 -8.24 5.42 3.13
CA ALA A 73 -9.14 4.72 4.04
C ALA A 73 -8.76 3.24 4.15
N ARG A 74 -8.51 2.56 3.03
CA ARG A 74 -8.08 1.15 3.02
C ARG A 74 -6.79 0.91 3.81
N GLU A 75 -5.81 1.81 3.68
CA GLU A 75 -4.52 1.68 4.39
C GLU A 75 -4.66 2.01 5.89
N ILE A 76 -5.49 2.99 6.25
CA ILE A 76 -5.69 3.40 7.65
C ILE A 76 -6.59 2.44 8.43
N HIS A 77 -7.48 1.69 7.77
CA HIS A 77 -8.30 0.65 8.41
C HIS A 77 -7.46 -0.44 9.11
N ASN A 78 -6.17 -0.58 8.79
CA ASN A 78 -5.24 -1.48 9.47
C ASN A 78 -4.63 -0.91 10.79
N LYS A 79 -5.01 0.29 11.24
CA LYS A 79 -4.55 0.86 12.54
C LYS A 79 -5.42 0.46 13.75
N PHE A 80 -6.44 -0.40 13.59
CA PHE A 80 -7.30 -0.89 14.68
C PHE A 80 -7.39 -2.41 14.73
#